data_AF-A0A945PHB1-F1
#
_entry.id   AF-A0A945PHB1-F1
#
_cell.length_a   1.000
_cell.length_b   1.000
_cell.length_c   1.000
_cell.angle_alpha   90.00
_cell.angle_beta   90.00
_cell.angle_gamma   90.00
#
_symmetry.space_group_name_H-M   'P 1'
#
loop_
_entity.id
_entity.type
_entity.pdbx_description
1 polymer ?
#
loop_
_entity_poly.entity_id
_entity_poly.type
_entity_poly.pdbx_seq_one_letter_code
_entity_poly.pdbx_strand_id
1 'polypeptide(L)' 'MILEIITPEKDLFKGEATSVKFPGTTGEFEMLNN' A
#
# COMPACT_ATOMS: atom_id res chain seq x y z
N MET A 1 -5.79 -8.24 1.84
CA MET A 1 -4.73 -8.20 0.80
C MET A 1 -3.39 -8.24 1.49
N ILE A 2 -2.39 -8.88 0.88
CA ILE A 2 -1.02 -8.82 1.38
C ILE A 2 -0.39 -7.55 0.82
N LEU A 3 -0.04 -6.61 1.70
CA LEU A 3 0.63 -5.38 1.33
C LEU A 3 2.12 -5.51 1.61
N GLU A 4 2.94 -5.26 0.60
CA GLU A 4 4.40 -5.15 0.75
C GLU A 4 4.85 -3.78 0.27
N ILE A 5 5.48 -3.01 1.16
CA ILE A 5 6.11 -1.73 0.83
C ILE A 5 7.60 -1.97 0.76
N ILE A 6 8.16 -1.81 -0.43
CA ILE A 6 9.58 -2.01 -0.71
C ILE A 6 10.22 -0.72 -1.17
N THR A 7 11.48 -0.52 -0.81
CA THR A 7 12.35 0.49 -1.41
C THR A 7 13.52 -0.20 -2.09
N PRO A 8 14.30 0.51 -2.93
CA PRO A 8 15.48 -0.07 -3.57
C PRO A 8 16.52 -0.65 -2.58
N GLU A 9 16.50 -0.19 -1.31
CA GLU A 9 17.46 -0.61 -0.29
C GLU A 9 16.94 -1.73 0.62
N LYS A 10 15.64 -1.76 0.92
CA LYS A 10 15.04 -2.77 1.81
C LYS A 10 13.50 -2.79 1.78
N ASP A 11 12.96 -3.88 2.30
CA ASP A 11 11.54 -4.03 2.58
C ASP A 11 11.17 -3.21 3.84
N LEU A 12 10.25 -2.26 3.70
CA LEU A 12 9.81 -1.37 4.79
C LEU A 12 8.62 -1.93 5.57
N PHE A 13 7.73 -2.66 4.89
CA PHE A 13 6.53 -3.19 5.51
C PHE A 13 6.04 -4.44 4.77
N LYS A 14 5.63 -5.47 5.50
CA LYS A 14 4.89 -6.62 4.97
C LYS A 14 3.81 -7.00 5.97
N GLY A 15 2.56 -7.03 5.53
CA GLY A 15 1.45 -7.38 6.40
C GLY A 15 0.12 -7.48 5.67
N GLU A 16 -0.89 -8.00 6.35
CA GLU A 16 -2.24 -8.05 5.80
C GLU A 16 -2.95 -6.72 6.05
N ALA A 17 -3.45 -6.12 4.97
CA ALA A 17 -4.24 -4.90 5.00
C ALA A 17 -5.66 -5.16 4.48
N THR A 18 -6.63 -4.52 5.12
CA THR A 18 -8.06 -4.53 4.74
C THR A 18 -8.45 -3.29 3.92
N SER A 19 -7.83 -2.14 4.19
CA SER A 19 -7.91 -0.94 3.36
C SER A 19 -6.55 -0.26 3.27
N VAL A 20 -6.22 0.31 2.11
CA VAL A 20 -4.98 1.08 1.90
C VAL A 20 -5.27 2.35 1.11
N LYS A 21 -4.84 3.50 1.64
CA LYS A 21 -4.95 4.80 0.98
C LYS A 21 -3.58 5.25 0.48
N PHE A 22 -3.48 5.55 -0.81
CA PHE A 22 -2.26 5.99 -1.46
C PHE A 22 -2.40 7.40 -2.05
N PRO A 23 -1.37 8.24 -1.95
CA PRO A 23 -1.32 9.50 -2.68
C PRO A 23 -0.97 9.22 -4.15
N GLY A 24 -1.91 9.45 -5.07
CA GLY A 24 -1.67 9.40 -6.51
C GLY A 24 -1.27 10.77 -7.06
N THR A 25 -0.65 10.79 -8.24
CA THR A 25 -0.19 12.03 -8.91
C THR A 25 -1.30 13.01 -9.23
N THR A 26 -2.54 12.52 -9.39
CA THR A 26 -3.72 13.31 -9.74
C THR A 26 -4.73 13.41 -8.58
N GLY A 27 -4.44 12.77 -7.44
CA GLY A 27 -5.35 12.68 -6.29
C GLY A 27 -5.11 11.42 -5.46
N GLU A 28 -5.63 11.38 -4.24
CA GLU A 28 -5.53 10.20 -3.40
C GLU A 28 -6.48 9.09 -3.90
N PHE A 29 -6.04 7.84 -3.84
CA PHE A 29 -6.87 6.68 -4.15
C PHE A 29 -6.81 5.66 -3.03
N GLU A 30 -7.93 4.99 -2.80
CA GLU A 30 -8.07 3.97 -1.77
C GLU A 30 -8.34 2.61 -2.42
N MET A 31 -7.71 1.57 -1.87
CA MET A 31 -7.90 0.18 -2.25
C MET A 31 -8.49 -0.59 -1.07
N LEU A 32 -9.72 -1.06 -1.24
CA LEU A 32 -10.46 -1.87 -0.27
C LEU A 32 -10.43 -3.33 -0.70
N ASN A 33 -10.16 -4.22 0.25
CA ASN A 33 -10.11 -5.65 -0.01
C ASN A 33 -11.29 -6.33 0.69
N ASN A 34 -12.48 -6.29 0.07
CA ASN A 34 -13.66 -7.06 0.48
C ASN A 34 -13.60 -8.48 -0.07
#